data_AF-A0A8T0MPP7-F1
#
_entry.id   AF-A0A8T0MPP7-F1
#
_cell.length_a   1.000
_cell.length_b   1.000
_cell.length_c   1.000
_cell.angle_alpha   90.00
_cell.angle_beta   90.00
_cell.angle_gamma   90.00
#
_symmetry.space_group_name_H-M   'P 1'
#
loop_
_entity.id
_entity.type
_entity.pdbx_description
1 polymer ?
#
loop_
_entity_poly.entity_id
_entity_poly.type
_entity_poly.pdbx_seq_one_letter_code
_entity_poly.pdbx_strand_id
1 'polypeptide(L)'
;MDGKYTPIQRSAKFYKGATNYNRFHTDMFWGVIDRQLVELNNRFDEISIELLRCMAAFNPANSFSAFDIEKLVKLARFYPDDFDLEEINQLRFQLRLYIAAMRNDENFKILKSLAELSMMIVKRNMVSRYSIVYKLLKLVLVLSVATASVEMIFSAMNTIKNKLRSKMGF
;
A
#
# COMPACT_ATOMS: atom_id res chain seq x y z
N MET A 1 -14.84 35.10 10.42
CA MET A 1 -13.82 34.99 9.34
C MET A 1 -14.43 35.22 7.96
N ASP A 2 -15.65 35.78 7.93
CA ASP A 2 -16.49 35.99 6.74
C ASP A 2 -16.36 37.38 6.14
N GLY A 3 -15.32 38.12 6.54
CA GLY A 3 -15.00 39.41 5.96
C GLY A 3 -14.75 39.28 4.46
N LYS A 4 -15.24 40.26 3.69
CA LYS A 4 -14.95 40.37 2.26
C LYS A 4 -13.44 40.38 2.05
N TYR A 5 -12.98 39.57 1.10
CA TYR A 5 -11.57 39.47 0.77
C TYR A 5 -11.05 40.83 0.26
N THR A 6 -9.99 41.33 0.88
CA THR A 6 -9.29 42.55 0.47
C THR A 6 -8.03 42.15 -0.29
N PRO A 7 -7.98 42.36 -1.62
CA PRO A 7 -6.82 41.98 -2.41
C PRO A 7 -5.64 42.92 -2.17
N ILE A 8 -4.46 42.35 -1.93
CA ILE A 8 -3.21 43.10 -1.74
C ILE A 8 -2.55 43.45 -3.10
N GLN A 9 -2.74 42.61 -4.14
CA GLN A 9 -2.01 42.72 -5.42
C GLN A 9 -2.86 42.99 -6.67
N ARG A 10 -4.19 42.78 -6.65
CA ARG A 10 -5.07 42.91 -7.84
C ARG A 10 -6.34 43.69 -7.53
N SER A 11 -6.92 44.39 -8.52
CA SER A 11 -8.12 45.21 -8.31
C SER A 11 -9.31 44.39 -7.76
N ALA A 12 -10.06 44.96 -6.80
CA ALA A 12 -11.21 44.34 -6.13
C ALA A 12 -12.31 43.84 -7.09
N LYS A 13 -12.34 44.33 -8.34
CA LYS A 13 -13.26 43.90 -9.39
C LYS A 13 -13.15 42.41 -9.75
N PHE A 14 -11.97 41.80 -9.57
CA PHE A 14 -11.73 40.38 -9.85
C PHE A 14 -12.19 39.44 -8.73
N TYR A 15 -12.56 39.97 -7.57
CA TYR A 15 -12.90 39.20 -6.36
C TYR A 15 -14.26 39.61 -5.78
N LYS A 16 -15.16 40.11 -6.63
CA LYS A 16 -16.52 40.54 -6.24
C LYS A 16 -17.27 39.37 -5.57
N GLY A 17 -17.60 39.53 -4.30
CA GLY A 17 -18.33 38.54 -3.51
C GLY A 17 -17.48 37.45 -2.87
N ALA A 18 -16.15 37.45 -3.07
CA ALA A 18 -15.26 36.49 -2.42
C ALA A 18 -15.04 36.86 -0.95
N THR A 19 -15.27 35.92 -0.04
CA THR A 19 -14.87 36.02 1.36
C THR A 19 -13.41 35.59 1.52
N ASN A 20 -12.73 36.09 2.55
CA ASN A 20 -11.38 35.64 2.88
C ASN A 20 -11.30 34.11 2.98
N TYR A 21 -12.30 33.52 3.64
CA TYR A 21 -12.47 32.09 3.75
C TYR A 21 -12.46 31.36 2.39
N ASN A 22 -13.29 31.79 1.43
CA ASN A 22 -13.37 31.15 0.12
C ASN A 22 -12.04 31.16 -0.63
N ARG A 23 -11.22 32.21 -0.51
CA ARG A 23 -9.92 32.26 -1.20
C ARG A 23 -8.84 31.43 -0.51
N PHE A 24 -8.75 31.48 0.82
CA PHE A 24 -7.84 30.59 1.55
C PHE A 24 -8.20 29.11 1.30
N HIS A 25 -9.49 28.81 1.25
CA HIS A 25 -9.98 27.45 1.10
C HIS A 25 -9.92 26.92 -0.34
N THR A 26 -10.27 27.75 -1.34
CA THR A 26 -10.35 27.35 -2.76
C THR A 26 -9.02 27.44 -3.48
N ASP A 27 -8.26 28.52 -3.29
CA ASP A 27 -7.02 28.71 -4.05
C ASP A 27 -5.80 28.13 -3.33
N MET A 28 -5.75 28.23 -1.99
CA MET A 28 -4.57 27.81 -1.23
C MET A 28 -4.66 26.35 -0.78
N PHE A 29 -5.77 25.95 -0.14
CA PHE A 29 -5.92 24.58 0.37
C PHE A 29 -6.13 23.53 -0.72
N TRP A 30 -7.08 23.73 -1.65
CA TRP A 30 -7.25 22.79 -2.77
C TRP A 30 -6.01 22.73 -3.66
N GLY A 31 -5.33 23.87 -3.90
CA GLY A 31 -4.06 23.89 -4.64
C GLY A 31 -2.94 23.08 -3.98
N VAL A 32 -2.87 23.08 -2.64
CA VAL A 32 -1.92 22.23 -1.88
C VAL A 32 -2.33 20.76 -1.95
N ILE A 33 -3.62 20.45 -1.85
CA ILE A 33 -4.15 19.08 -1.93
C ILE A 33 -3.91 18.49 -3.32
N ASP A 34 -4.16 19.24 -4.38
CA ASP A 34 -3.94 18.81 -5.76
C ASP A 34 -2.45 18.62 -6.04
N ARG A 35 -1.58 19.52 -5.53
CA ARG A 35 -0.12 19.32 -5.60
C ARG A 35 0.32 18.06 -4.86
N GLN A 36 -0.22 17.81 -3.67
CA GLN A 36 0.08 16.57 -2.95
C GLN A 36 -0.45 15.35 -3.71
N LEU A 37 -1.66 15.39 -4.28
CA LEU A 37 -2.18 14.31 -5.11
C LEU A 37 -1.31 14.02 -6.33
N VAL A 38 -0.81 15.05 -7.00
CA VAL A 38 0.13 14.92 -8.11
C VAL A 38 1.46 14.35 -7.63
N GLU A 39 2.04 14.84 -6.54
CA GLU A 39 3.26 14.26 -5.96
C GLU A 39 3.07 12.80 -5.52
N LEU A 40 1.88 12.44 -5.03
CA LEU A 40 1.55 11.08 -4.64
C LEU A 40 1.38 10.16 -5.84
N ASN A 41 0.73 10.61 -6.90
CA ASN A 41 0.65 9.88 -8.17
C ASN A 41 2.03 9.74 -8.83
N ASN A 42 2.92 10.71 -8.63
CA ASN A 42 4.32 10.61 -9.06
C ASN A 42 5.14 9.67 -8.17
N ARG A 43 4.79 9.52 -6.88
CA ARG A 43 5.46 8.60 -5.94
C ARG A 43 4.97 7.16 -6.03
N PHE A 44 3.70 6.94 -6.36
CA PHE A 44 3.08 5.63 -6.55
C PHE A 44 2.59 5.54 -7.99
N ASP A 45 3.54 5.29 -8.88
CA ASP A 45 3.23 4.98 -10.27
C ASP A 45 2.46 3.65 -10.39
N GLU A 46 2.03 3.34 -11.60
CA GLU A 46 1.29 2.10 -11.91
C GLU A 46 2.05 0.84 -11.45
N ILE A 47 3.39 0.88 -11.50
CA ILE A 47 4.27 -0.21 -11.07
C ILE A 47 4.17 -0.40 -9.56
N SER A 48 4.20 0.67 -8.78
CA SER A 48 4.09 0.63 -7.32
C SER A 48 2.74 0.08 -6.85
N ILE A 49 1.65 0.45 -7.53
CA ILE A 49 0.31 -0.09 -7.25
C ILE A 49 0.25 -1.58 -7.58
N GLU A 50 0.83 -1.97 -8.71
CA GLU A 50 0.86 -3.36 -9.14
C GLU A 50 1.71 -4.23 -8.20
N LEU A 51 2.82 -3.69 -7.68
CA LEU A 51 3.64 -4.32 -6.64
C LEU A 51 2.81 -4.61 -5.38
N LEU A 52 2.05 -3.63 -4.89
CA LEU A 52 1.17 -3.79 -3.72
C LEU A 52 0.09 -4.85 -3.95
N ARG A 53 -0.51 -4.89 -5.14
CA ARG A 53 -1.47 -5.94 -5.52
C ARG A 53 -0.83 -7.32 -5.51
N CYS A 54 0.41 -7.42 -5.97
CA CYS A 54 1.16 -8.67 -5.95
C CYS A 54 1.50 -9.11 -4.52
N MET A 55 1.91 -8.19 -3.65
CA MET A 55 2.15 -8.47 -2.22
C MET A 55 0.88 -8.93 -1.50
N ALA A 56 -0.27 -8.31 -1.78
CA ALA A 56 -1.55 -8.66 -1.19
C ALA A 56 -1.98 -10.11 -1.48
N ALA A 57 -1.51 -10.70 -2.59
CA ALA A 57 -1.75 -12.09 -2.92
C ALA A 57 -1.07 -13.07 -1.95
N PHE A 58 -0.12 -12.64 -1.12
CA PHE A 58 0.52 -13.52 -0.13
C PHE A 58 -0.22 -13.59 1.21
N ASN A 59 -1.36 -12.91 1.34
CA ASN A 59 -2.12 -12.81 2.59
C ASN A 59 -2.69 -14.18 3.03
N PRO A 60 -2.38 -14.67 4.24
CA PRO A 60 -2.91 -15.94 4.75
C PRO A 60 -4.37 -15.87 5.22
N ALA A 61 -4.92 -14.66 5.41
CA ALA A 61 -6.26 -14.48 5.94
C ALA A 61 -7.32 -15.23 5.12
N ASN A 62 -8.38 -15.67 5.81
CA ASN A 62 -9.49 -16.44 5.23
C ASN A 62 -9.00 -17.68 4.46
N SER A 63 -8.08 -18.44 5.07
CA SER A 63 -7.50 -19.63 4.46
C SER A 63 -6.86 -19.36 3.08
N PHE A 64 -6.06 -18.29 3.00
CA PHE A 64 -5.35 -17.88 1.79
C PHE A 64 -6.29 -17.58 0.61
N SER A 65 -7.43 -16.92 0.86
CA SER A 65 -8.42 -16.63 -0.21
C SER A 65 -7.88 -15.71 -1.30
N ALA A 66 -6.98 -14.78 -0.93
CA ALA A 66 -6.33 -13.85 -1.85
C ALA A 66 -5.18 -14.47 -2.66
N PHE A 67 -4.83 -15.74 -2.40
CA PHE A 67 -3.64 -16.37 -2.97
C PHE A 67 -3.73 -16.55 -4.48
N ASP A 68 -2.74 -16.00 -5.18
CA ASP A 68 -2.68 -15.94 -6.63
C ASP A 68 -1.25 -16.18 -7.11
N ILE A 69 -1.05 -17.31 -7.79
CA ILE A 69 0.28 -17.75 -8.20
C ILE A 69 0.91 -16.78 -9.21
N GLU A 70 0.14 -16.24 -10.15
CA GLU A 70 0.69 -15.37 -11.20
C GLU A 70 1.17 -14.05 -10.63
N LYS A 71 0.40 -13.49 -9.69
CA LYS A 71 0.79 -12.27 -8.97
C LYS A 71 2.08 -12.47 -8.17
N LEU A 72 2.26 -13.64 -7.57
CA LEU A 72 3.45 -13.94 -6.77
C LEU A 72 4.68 -14.25 -7.61
N VAL A 73 4.50 -14.88 -8.78
CA VAL A 73 5.57 -14.99 -9.77
C VAL A 73 5.95 -13.62 -10.33
N LYS A 74 4.96 -12.76 -10.59
CA LYS A 74 5.18 -11.37 -11.02
C LYS A 74 5.91 -10.57 -9.93
N LEU A 75 5.58 -10.79 -8.65
CA LEU A 75 6.29 -10.19 -7.53
C LEU A 75 7.78 -10.52 -7.56
N ALA A 76 8.13 -11.79 -7.71
CA ALA A 76 9.54 -12.21 -7.79
C ALA A 76 10.27 -11.58 -8.98
N ARG A 77 9.60 -11.41 -10.12
CA ARG A 77 10.17 -10.76 -11.33
C ARG A 77 10.49 -9.28 -11.15
N PHE A 78 9.88 -8.60 -10.17
CA PHE A 78 10.26 -7.22 -9.85
C PHE A 78 11.63 -7.12 -9.15
N TYR A 79 12.18 -8.25 -8.66
CA TYR A 79 13.42 -8.30 -7.89
C TYR A 79 14.42 -9.29 -8.53
N PRO A 80 14.94 -8.99 -9.74
CA PRO A 80 15.86 -9.89 -10.45
C PRO A 80 17.20 -10.11 -9.73
N ASP A 81 17.61 -9.18 -8.86
CA ASP A 81 18.81 -9.34 -8.03
C ASP A 81 18.59 -10.31 -6.86
N ASP A 82 17.34 -10.45 -6.41
CA ASP A 82 16.97 -11.38 -5.34
C ASP A 82 16.56 -12.74 -5.90
N PHE A 83 15.97 -12.83 -7.10
CA PHE A 83 15.48 -14.09 -7.68
C PHE A 83 16.12 -14.38 -9.03
N ASP A 84 16.87 -15.48 -9.10
CA ASP A 84 17.44 -15.93 -10.37
C ASP A 84 16.39 -16.58 -11.28
N LEU A 85 16.76 -16.82 -12.55
CA LEU A 85 15.86 -17.37 -13.56
C LEU A 85 15.38 -18.79 -13.18
N GLU A 86 16.23 -19.60 -12.56
CA GLU A 86 15.90 -20.96 -12.16
C GLU A 86 14.91 -20.96 -10.99
N GLU A 87 15.14 -20.10 -10.00
CA GLU A 87 14.21 -19.85 -8.89
C GLU A 87 12.84 -19.41 -9.41
N ILE A 88 12.78 -18.48 -10.37
CA ILE A 88 11.51 -18.02 -10.96
C ILE A 88 10.80 -19.15 -11.72
N ASN A 89 11.54 -19.99 -12.45
CA ASN A 89 10.98 -21.14 -13.17
C ASN A 89 10.39 -22.18 -12.21
N GLN A 90 11.06 -22.44 -11.09
CA GLN A 90 10.62 -23.38 -10.06
C GLN A 90 9.53 -22.82 -9.15
N LEU A 91 9.48 -21.49 -8.97
CA LEU A 91 8.58 -20.81 -8.02
C LEU A 91 7.12 -21.19 -8.24
N ARG A 92 6.67 -21.24 -9.50
CA ARG A 92 5.28 -21.59 -9.83
C ARG A 92 4.90 -22.98 -9.31
N PHE A 93 5.80 -23.95 -9.47
CA PHE A 93 5.59 -25.31 -8.97
C PHE A 93 5.61 -25.35 -7.44
N GLN A 94 6.60 -24.69 -6.82
CA GLN A 94 6.71 -24.67 -5.36
C GLN A 94 5.50 -23.96 -4.70
N LEU A 95 4.98 -22.88 -5.30
CA LEU A 95 3.76 -22.19 -4.84
C LEU A 95 2.53 -23.10 -4.88
N ARG A 96 2.38 -23.94 -5.91
CA ARG A 96 1.27 -24.91 -6.01
C ARG A 96 1.31 -25.95 -4.89
N LEU A 97 2.50 -26.50 -4.62
CA LEU A 97 2.68 -27.45 -3.51
C LEU A 97 2.46 -26.77 -2.16
N TYR A 98 2.98 -25.57 -2.00
CA TYR A 98 2.86 -24.77 -0.80
C TYR A 98 1.39 -24.52 -0.46
N ILE A 99 0.61 -23.94 -1.38
CA ILE A 99 -0.78 -23.58 -1.09
C ILE A 99 -1.66 -24.80 -0.81
N ALA A 100 -1.42 -25.91 -1.49
CA ALA A 100 -2.12 -27.17 -1.23
C ALA A 100 -1.81 -27.69 0.19
N ALA A 101 -0.56 -27.63 0.63
CA ALA A 101 -0.18 -28.02 1.98
C ALA A 101 -0.77 -27.08 3.04
N MET A 102 -0.67 -25.76 2.83
CA MET A 102 -1.18 -24.76 3.77
C MET A 102 -2.69 -24.86 3.97
N ARG A 103 -3.46 -25.01 2.87
CA ARG A 103 -4.92 -25.11 2.94
C ARG A 103 -5.42 -26.43 3.53
N ASN A 104 -4.57 -27.45 3.63
CA ASN A 104 -4.93 -28.72 4.26
C ASN A 104 -4.59 -28.78 5.76
N ASP A 105 -3.84 -27.83 6.30
CA ASP A 105 -3.46 -27.79 7.72
C ASP A 105 -4.26 -26.70 8.46
N GLU A 106 -5.05 -27.14 9.45
CA GLU A 106 -5.90 -26.27 10.27
C GLU A 106 -5.12 -25.14 10.98
N ASN A 107 -3.85 -25.37 11.32
CA ASN A 107 -3.02 -24.37 11.98
C ASN A 107 -2.69 -23.19 11.06
N PHE A 108 -2.69 -23.41 9.75
CA PHE A 108 -2.45 -22.37 8.76
C PHE A 108 -3.74 -21.66 8.32
N LYS A 109 -4.90 -22.32 8.41
CA LYS A 109 -6.20 -21.72 8.05
C LYS A 109 -6.62 -20.56 8.95
N ILE A 110 -6.23 -20.60 10.21
CA ILE A 110 -6.62 -19.60 11.23
C ILE A 110 -5.74 -18.34 11.22
N LEU A 111 -4.65 -18.35 10.45
CA LEU A 111 -3.68 -17.26 10.43
C LEU A 111 -4.26 -16.00 9.78
N LYS A 112 -3.95 -14.85 10.37
CA LYS A 112 -4.47 -13.55 9.94
C LYS A 112 -3.38 -12.60 9.43
N SER A 113 -2.11 -12.89 9.72
CA SER A 113 -1.00 -12.02 9.35
C SER A 113 0.19 -12.76 8.76
N LEU A 114 0.97 -12.04 7.94
CA LEU A 114 2.23 -12.54 7.38
C LEU A 114 3.27 -12.87 8.47
N ALA A 115 3.24 -12.16 9.60
CA ALA A 115 4.12 -12.42 10.73
C ALA A 115 3.82 -13.79 11.37
N GLU A 116 2.54 -14.08 11.63
CA GLU A 116 2.09 -15.38 12.12
C GLU A 116 2.46 -16.50 11.14
N LEU A 117 2.26 -16.27 9.84
CA LEU A 117 2.65 -17.20 8.78
C LEU A 117 4.14 -17.53 8.81
N SER A 118 4.99 -16.51 8.89
CA SER A 118 6.45 -16.69 8.95
C SER A 118 6.87 -17.50 10.17
N MET A 119 6.32 -17.18 11.35
CA MET A 119 6.59 -17.94 12.58
C MET A 119 6.13 -19.39 12.46
N MET A 120 4.95 -19.62 11.88
CA MET A 120 4.39 -20.97 11.74
C MET A 120 5.22 -21.84 10.78
N ILE A 121 5.69 -21.29 9.65
CA ILE A 121 6.56 -22.00 8.69
C ILE A 121 7.87 -22.44 9.35
N VAL A 122 8.48 -21.56 10.16
CA VAL A 122 9.70 -21.88 10.92
C VAL A 122 9.42 -22.94 11.97
N LYS A 123 8.34 -22.79 12.75
CA LYS A 123 7.93 -23.75 13.78
C LYS A 123 7.67 -25.15 13.22
N ARG A 124 7.13 -25.24 12.00
CA ARG A 124 6.86 -26.49 11.29
C ARG A 124 8.08 -27.04 10.53
N ASN A 125 9.24 -26.37 10.62
CA ASN A 125 10.47 -26.72 9.89
C ASN A 125 10.26 -26.84 8.37
N MET A 126 9.43 -25.97 7.80
CA MET A 126 9.04 -26.01 6.39
C MET A 126 9.88 -25.07 5.49
N VAL A 127 10.81 -24.33 6.10
CA VAL A 127 11.66 -23.34 5.42
C VAL A 127 12.47 -23.96 4.27
N SER A 128 13.10 -25.10 4.50
CA SER A 128 13.90 -25.78 3.46
C SER A 128 13.04 -26.34 2.33
N ARG A 129 11.87 -26.91 2.68
CA ARG A 129 10.93 -27.51 1.73
C ARG A 129 10.33 -26.49 0.75
N TYR A 130 10.09 -25.27 1.24
CA TYR A 130 9.50 -24.18 0.45
C TYR A 130 10.44 -22.97 0.41
N SER A 131 11.72 -23.21 0.12
CA SER A 131 12.80 -22.22 0.21
C SER A 131 12.54 -20.93 -0.58
N ILE A 132 12.11 -21.04 -1.85
CA ILE A 132 11.86 -19.92 -2.75
C ILE A 132 10.60 -19.16 -2.30
N VAL A 133 9.55 -19.88 -1.91
CA VAL A 133 8.32 -19.29 -1.35
C VAL A 133 8.60 -18.57 -0.03
N TYR A 134 9.46 -19.12 0.83
CA TYR A 134 9.86 -18.48 2.08
C TYR A 134 10.75 -17.26 1.85
N LYS A 135 11.62 -17.29 0.82
CA LYS A 135 12.37 -16.13 0.35
C LYS A 135 11.42 -15.02 -0.12
N LEU A 136 10.39 -15.35 -0.90
CA LEU A 136 9.34 -14.42 -1.31
C LEU A 136 8.56 -13.86 -0.11
N LEU A 137 8.24 -14.69 0.89
CA LEU A 137 7.60 -14.22 2.13
C LEU A 137 8.46 -13.18 2.86
N LYS A 138 9.77 -13.42 2.98
CA LYS A 138 10.70 -12.46 3.60
C LYS A 138 10.71 -11.14 2.85
N LEU A 139 10.77 -11.20 1.52
CA LEU A 139 10.68 -10.00 0.69
C LEU A 139 9.39 -9.22 0.99
N VAL A 140 8.22 -9.88 0.98
CA VAL A 140 6.95 -9.23 1.30
C VAL A 140 6.99 -8.61 2.70
N LEU A 141 7.52 -9.30 3.70
CA LEU A 141 7.64 -8.76 5.07
C LEU A 141 8.52 -7.51 5.14
N VAL A 142 9.67 -7.50 4.47
CA VAL A 142 10.57 -6.34 4.41
C VAL A 142 9.89 -5.16 3.70
N LEU A 143 9.25 -5.43 2.56
CA LEU A 143 8.51 -4.42 1.81
C LEU A 143 7.33 -3.89 2.62
N SER A 144 6.58 -4.74 3.32
CA SER A 144 5.46 -4.31 4.17
C SER A 144 5.90 -3.37 5.29
N VAL A 145 7.09 -3.57 5.86
CA VAL A 145 7.66 -2.64 6.86
C VAL A 145 8.03 -1.30 6.22
N ALA A 146 8.62 -1.34 5.03
CA ALA A 146 8.93 -0.13 4.26
C ALA A 146 7.65 0.64 3.86
N THR A 147 6.60 -0.06 3.41
CA THR A 147 5.33 0.54 2.99
C THR A 147 4.49 1.02 4.17
N ALA A 148 4.48 0.33 5.31
CA ALA A 148 3.74 0.75 6.50
C ALA A 148 4.21 2.13 7.00
N SER A 149 5.50 2.42 6.88
CA SER A 149 6.05 3.75 7.18
C SER A 149 5.43 4.83 6.27
N VAL A 150 5.18 4.50 5.02
CA VAL A 150 4.54 5.40 4.05
C VAL A 150 3.03 5.52 4.32
N GLU A 151 2.31 4.40 4.51
CA GLU A 151 0.88 4.41 4.83
C GLU A 151 0.55 5.18 6.11
N MET A 152 1.41 5.09 7.13
CA MET A 152 1.26 5.86 8.37
C MET A 152 1.34 7.37 8.12
N ILE A 153 2.28 7.82 7.27
CA ILE A 153 2.39 9.23 6.87
C ILE A 153 1.12 9.67 6.13
N PHE A 154 0.62 8.85 5.19
CA PHE A 154 -0.63 9.13 4.47
C PHE A 154 -1.84 9.18 5.38
N SER A 155 -1.94 8.27 6.35
CA SER A 155 -3.03 8.23 7.32
C SER A 155 -3.04 9.48 8.21
N ALA A 156 -1.86 9.94 8.64
CA ALA A 156 -1.72 11.19 9.37
C ALA A 156 -2.17 12.38 8.52
N MET A 157 -1.76 12.43 7.25
CA MET A 157 -2.16 13.49 6.31
C MET A 157 -3.67 13.49 6.05
N ASN A 158 -4.28 12.32 5.83
CA ASN A 158 -5.73 12.20 5.67
C ASN A 158 -6.50 12.60 6.94
N THR A 159 -5.97 12.26 8.12
CA THR A 159 -6.56 12.70 9.40
C THR A 159 -6.52 14.22 9.54
N ILE A 160 -5.40 14.86 9.18
CA ILE A 160 -5.26 16.32 9.18
C ILE A 160 -6.24 16.94 8.17
N LYS A 161 -6.28 16.41 6.94
CA LYS A 161 -7.22 16.84 5.90
C LYS A 161 -8.68 16.75 6.35
N ASN A 162 -9.08 15.62 6.95
CA ASN A 162 -10.45 15.42 7.39
C ASN A 162 -10.83 16.31 8.58
N LYS A 163 -9.92 16.52 9.54
CA LYS A 163 -10.12 17.47 10.66
C LYS A 163 -10.26 18.92 10.18
N LEU A 164 -9.49 19.30 9.17
CA LEU A 164 -9.61 20.63 8.55
C LEU A 164 -10.94 20.75 7.81
N ARG A 165 -11.36 19.72 7.08
CA ARG A 165 -12.63 19.71 6.33
C ARG A 165 -13.87 19.70 7.23
N SER A 166 -13.83 19.01 8.38
CA SER A 166 -14.97 18.95 9.32
C SER A 166 -15.14 20.23 10.14
N LYS A 167 -14.09 21.02 10.33
CA LYS A 167 -14.16 22.36 10.95
C LYS A 167 -14.68 23.45 10.02
N MET A 168 -14.93 23.12 8.75
CA MET A 168 -15.25 24.06 7.67
C MET A 168 -16.71 23.95 7.18
N GLY A 169 -17.53 23.18 7.92
CA GLY A 169 -18.98 23.05 7.73
C GLY A 169 -19.85 23.72 8.81
N PHE A 170 -19.28 24.66 9.57
CA PHE A 170 -20.02 25.53 10.51
C PHE A 170 -19.85 26.99 10.12
#